data_AF-A0A645HZH2-F1
#
_entry.id   AF-A0A645HZH2-F1
#
_cell.length_a   1.000
_cell.length_b   1.000
_cell.length_c   1.000
_cell.angle_alpha   90.00
_cell.angle_beta   90.00
_cell.angle_gamma   90.00
#
_symmetry.space_group_name_H-M   'P 1'
#
loop_
_entity.id
_entity.type
_entity.pdbx_description
1 polymer ?
#
loop_
_entity_poly.entity_id
_entity_poly.type
_entity_poly.pdbx_seq_one_letter_code
_entity_poly.pdbx_strand_id
1 'polypeptide(L)'
;MKAQETVWKRMLAVFGAITPDRICRASIEEIQQCGLSTRKATYIREAAEKVISGACDLEALKDMSDEAVIAELSQLRGIGKWTAEMLLIFSMGRQDVLSWDDLAIHRGLRMVYHHRKITKQLFQKYKRRFAPYGSVASLYLWEVSVGTLPDLKDYAPLTEAEKRKRLKQRQELKKAEKQQS
;
A
#
# COMPACT_ATOMS: atom_id res chain seq x y z
N MET A 1 2.06 -10.69 8.71
CA MET A 1 1.95 -9.28 9.15
C MET A 1 1.63 -9.26 10.65
N LYS A 2 2.63 -9.27 11.55
CA LYS A 2 2.35 -9.45 13.01
C LYS A 2 1.80 -8.20 13.70
N ALA A 3 2.26 -7.01 13.29
CA ALA A 3 1.89 -5.75 13.94
C ALA A 3 0.43 -5.33 13.68
N GLN A 4 -0.03 -5.35 12.43
CA GLN A 4 -1.42 -5.01 12.09
C GLN A 4 -2.43 -5.96 12.75
N GLU A 5 -2.15 -7.26 12.75
CA GLU A 5 -2.98 -8.26 13.43
C GLU A 5 -3.08 -8.00 14.94
N THR A 6 -1.97 -7.58 15.56
CA THR A 6 -1.92 -7.25 17.00
C THR A 6 -2.78 -6.03 17.31
N VAL A 7 -2.67 -4.95 16.52
CA VAL A 7 -3.49 -3.74 16.67
C VAL A 7 -4.96 -4.07 16.47
N TRP A 8 -5.30 -4.87 15.45
CA TRP A 8 -6.67 -5.28 15.18
C TRP A 8 -7.29 -6.10 16.33
N LYS A 9 -6.54 -7.06 16.89
CA LYS A 9 -6.99 -7.84 18.06
C LYS A 9 -7.25 -6.94 19.28
N ARG A 10 -6.41 -5.93 19.51
CA ARG A 10 -6.62 -4.95 20.61
C ARG A 10 -7.87 -4.10 20.38
N MET A 11 -8.07 -3.61 19.16
CA MET A 11 -9.29 -2.88 18.79
C MET A 11 -10.55 -3.72 19.07
N LEU A 12 -10.56 -4.98 18.66
CA LEU A 12 -11.68 -5.89 18.93
C LEU A 12 -11.86 -6.20 20.42
N ALA A 13 -10.78 -6.32 21.18
CA ALA A 13 -10.85 -6.54 22.62
C ALA A 13 -11.44 -5.35 23.38
N VAL A 14 -11.12 -4.12 22.96
CA VAL A 14 -11.59 -2.89 23.60
C VAL A 14 -13.02 -2.54 23.17
N PHE A 15 -13.31 -2.60 21.86
CA PHE A 15 -14.58 -2.09 21.31
C PHE A 15 -15.58 -3.17 20.90
N GLY A 16 -15.19 -4.45 20.93
CA GLY A 16 -15.99 -5.55 20.39
C GLY A 16 -16.15 -5.42 18.87
N ALA A 17 -17.40 -5.37 18.40
CA ALA A 17 -17.69 -5.08 17.00
C ALA A 17 -17.26 -3.64 16.64
N ILE A 18 -16.45 -3.48 15.60
CA ILE A 18 -16.03 -2.15 15.13
C ILE A 18 -17.14 -1.56 14.27
N THR A 19 -17.86 -0.58 14.83
CA THR A 19 -18.96 0.14 14.16
C THR A 19 -18.73 1.65 14.28
N PRO A 20 -19.25 2.47 13.34
CA PRO A 20 -19.12 3.91 13.43
C PRO A 20 -19.58 4.46 14.78
N ASP A 21 -20.75 4.04 15.27
CA ASP A 21 -21.32 4.50 16.56
C ASP A 21 -20.38 4.22 17.75
N ARG A 22 -19.84 3.01 17.86
CA ARG A 22 -18.91 2.66 18.96
C ARG A 22 -17.61 3.44 18.89
N ILE A 23 -17.06 3.60 17.68
CA ILE A 23 -15.80 4.32 17.47
C ILE A 23 -16.00 5.83 17.74
N CYS A 24 -17.14 6.40 17.38
CA CYS A 24 -17.46 7.80 17.64
C CYS A 24 -17.63 8.11 19.13
N ARG A 25 -18.09 7.14 19.93
CA ARG A 25 -18.19 7.27 21.40
C ARG A 25 -16.85 7.11 22.12
N ALA A 26 -15.84 6.55 21.46
CA ALA A 26 -14.51 6.37 22.03
C ALA A 26 -13.72 7.69 22.05
N SER A 27 -12.94 7.87 23.11
CA SER A 27 -11.90 8.89 23.18
C SER A 27 -10.75 8.57 22.22
N ILE A 28 -9.98 9.59 21.84
CA ILE A 28 -8.79 9.40 21.01
C ILE A 28 -7.76 8.53 21.75
N GLU A 29 -7.68 8.70 23.06
CA GLU A 29 -6.78 8.00 23.96
C GLU A 29 -7.05 6.49 23.98
N GLU A 30 -8.33 6.08 24.06
CA GLU A 30 -8.73 4.67 24.00
C GLU A 30 -8.33 4.00 22.68
N ILE A 31 -8.53 4.70 21.55
CA ILE A 31 -8.12 4.20 20.23
C ILE A 31 -6.59 4.13 20.14
N GLN A 32 -5.87 5.12 20.67
CA GLN A 32 -4.41 5.16 20.69
C GLN A 32 -3.82 3.97 21.47
N GLN A 33 -4.41 3.63 22.62
CA GLN A 33 -3.97 2.51 23.47
C GLN A 33 -3.99 1.15 22.74
N CYS A 34 -4.75 1.03 21.65
CA CYS A 34 -4.73 -0.15 20.79
C CYS A 34 -3.42 -0.31 19.98
N GLY A 35 -2.48 0.64 20.05
CA GLY A 35 -1.20 0.62 19.34
C GLY A 35 -1.19 1.47 18.06
N LEU A 36 -2.09 2.46 17.98
CA LEU A 36 -2.15 3.43 16.89
C LEU A 36 -1.46 4.73 17.30
N SER A 37 -0.98 5.51 16.34
CA SER A 37 -0.54 6.88 16.62
C SER A 37 -1.75 7.77 16.87
N THR A 38 -1.58 8.85 17.64
CA THR A 38 -2.64 9.85 17.91
C THR A 38 -3.28 10.34 16.62
N ARG A 39 -2.47 10.63 15.59
CA ARG A 39 -2.96 11.07 14.27
C ARG A 39 -3.87 10.04 13.60
N LYS A 40 -3.54 8.75 13.66
CA LYS A 40 -4.39 7.68 13.12
C LYS A 40 -5.67 7.49 13.94
N ALA A 41 -5.57 7.59 15.27
CA ALA A 41 -6.72 7.53 16.16
C ALA A 41 -7.72 8.66 15.84
N THR A 42 -7.24 9.90 15.67
CA THR A 42 -8.05 11.03 15.23
C THR A 42 -8.75 10.77 13.90
N TYR A 43 -8.02 10.28 12.89
CA TYR A 43 -8.60 10.01 11.57
C TYR A 43 -9.69 8.93 11.59
N ILE A 44 -9.48 7.88 12.38
CA ILE A 44 -10.47 6.82 12.54
C ILE A 44 -11.74 7.35 13.18
N ARG A 45 -11.63 8.19 14.23
CA ARG A 45 -12.80 8.78 14.88
C ARG A 45 -13.53 9.78 13.98
N GLU A 46 -12.80 10.69 13.34
CA GLU A 46 -13.37 11.66 12.38
C GLU A 46 -14.07 10.96 11.20
N ALA A 47 -13.51 9.85 10.72
CA ALA A 47 -14.17 9.05 9.68
C ALA A 47 -15.48 8.44 10.18
N ALA A 48 -15.51 7.91 11.41
CA ALA A 48 -16.73 7.39 12.02
C ALA A 48 -17.80 8.49 12.20
N GLU A 49 -17.40 9.68 12.66
CA GLU A 49 -18.28 10.86 12.79
C GLU A 49 -18.93 11.24 11.45
N LYS A 50 -18.15 11.25 10.36
CA LYS A 50 -18.66 11.54 9.01
C LYS A 50 -19.64 10.49 8.49
N VAL A 51 -19.43 9.22 8.83
CA VAL A 51 -20.36 8.14 8.46
C VAL A 51 -21.67 8.28 9.23
N ILE A 52 -21.61 8.58 10.54
CA ILE A 52 -22.81 8.78 11.37
C ILE A 52 -23.61 9.99 10.92
N SER A 53 -22.94 11.09 10.56
CA SER A 53 -23.63 12.32 10.13
C SER A 53 -24.21 12.24 8.72
N GLY A 54 -23.93 11.15 7.97
CA GLY A 54 -24.32 11.00 6.56
C GLY A 54 -23.43 11.82 5.60
N ALA A 55 -22.39 12.48 6.10
CA ALA A 55 -21.42 13.19 5.25
C ALA A 55 -20.54 12.25 4.42
N CYS A 56 -20.50 10.96 4.76
CA CYS A 56 -19.88 9.91 3.95
C CYS A 56 -20.79 8.68 3.97
N ASP A 57 -21.53 8.46 2.88
CA ASP A 57 -22.42 7.29 2.73
C ASP A 57 -21.64 6.11 2.16
N LEU A 58 -21.32 5.14 3.02
CA LEU A 58 -20.58 3.94 2.63
C LEU A 58 -21.37 3.00 1.71
N GLU A 59 -22.70 3.00 1.79
CA GLU A 59 -23.54 2.15 0.95
C GLU A 59 -23.60 2.70 -0.47
N ALA A 60 -23.71 4.02 -0.62
CA ALA A 60 -23.67 4.68 -1.92
C ALA A 60 -22.36 4.43 -2.70
N LEU A 61 -21.24 4.19 -2.01
CA LEU A 61 -19.94 3.90 -2.67
C LEU A 61 -19.99 2.66 -3.57
N LYS A 62 -20.89 1.70 -3.31
CA LYS A 62 -21.00 0.46 -4.08
C LYS A 62 -21.41 0.71 -5.53
N ASP A 63 -22.26 1.70 -5.74
CA ASP A 63 -22.84 2.03 -7.06
C ASP A 63 -22.04 3.11 -7.81
N MET A 64 -21.06 3.74 -7.14
CA MET A 64 -20.18 4.74 -7.74
C MET A 64 -19.10 4.12 -8.64
N SER A 65 -18.59 4.91 -9.60
CA SER A 65 -17.38 4.55 -10.35
C SER A 65 -16.14 4.60 -9.46
N ASP A 66 -15.08 3.89 -9.85
CA ASP A 66 -13.81 3.87 -9.10
C ASP A 66 -13.25 5.28 -8.88
N GLU A 67 -13.32 6.17 -9.88
CA GLU A 67 -12.88 7.56 -9.75
C GLU A 67 -13.71 8.35 -8.73
N ALA A 68 -15.03 8.14 -8.70
CA ALA A 68 -15.93 8.81 -7.77
C ALA A 68 -15.70 8.32 -6.34
N VAL A 69 -15.52 7.01 -6.13
CA VAL A 69 -15.18 6.45 -4.82
C VAL A 69 -13.84 6.98 -4.33
N ILE A 70 -12.83 7.06 -5.20
CA ILE A 70 -11.52 7.64 -4.84
C ILE A 70 -11.69 9.09 -4.40
N ALA A 71 -12.45 9.89 -5.14
CA ALA A 71 -12.68 11.29 -4.81
C ALA A 71 -13.39 11.44 -3.45
N GLU A 72 -14.44 10.66 -3.22
CA GLU A 72 -15.24 10.67 -1.99
C GLU A 72 -14.41 10.24 -0.78
N LEU A 73 -13.76 9.08 -0.85
CA LEU A 73 -12.91 8.57 0.24
C LEU A 73 -11.73 9.50 0.54
N SER A 74 -11.17 10.17 -0.47
CA SER A 74 -10.05 11.10 -0.29
C SER A 74 -10.45 12.40 0.45
N GLN A 75 -11.75 12.64 0.68
CA GLN A 75 -12.21 13.73 1.55
C GLN A 75 -12.07 13.38 3.05
N LEU A 76 -11.84 12.10 3.38
CA LEU A 76 -11.57 11.66 4.74
C LEU A 76 -10.11 11.93 5.09
N ARG A 77 -9.86 12.63 6.20
CA ARG A 77 -8.49 12.92 6.63
C ARG A 77 -7.73 11.62 6.85
N GLY A 78 -6.51 11.57 6.33
CA GLY A 78 -5.66 10.37 6.40
C GLY A 78 -5.89 9.35 5.29
N ILE A 79 -6.91 9.53 4.43
CA ILE A 79 -7.10 8.74 3.22
C ILE A 79 -6.63 9.57 2.03
N GLY A 80 -5.49 9.18 1.46
CA GLY A 80 -5.06 9.69 0.16
C GLY A 80 -5.49 8.76 -0.97
N LYS A 81 -5.23 9.18 -2.22
CA LYS A 81 -5.55 8.40 -3.43
C LYS A 81 -5.10 6.94 -3.34
N TRP A 82 -3.83 6.70 -2.97
CA TRP A 82 -3.30 5.33 -2.84
C TRP A 82 -4.09 4.50 -1.82
N THR A 83 -4.45 5.07 -0.67
CA THR A 83 -5.24 4.37 0.35
C THR A 83 -6.65 4.08 -0.14
N ALA A 84 -7.28 5.00 -0.86
CA ALA A 84 -8.59 4.76 -1.49
C ALA A 84 -8.51 3.63 -2.55
N GLU A 85 -7.45 3.61 -3.36
CA GLU A 85 -7.20 2.51 -4.30
C GLU A 85 -7.00 1.16 -3.58
N MET A 86 -6.36 1.13 -2.40
CA MET A 86 -6.25 -0.09 -1.60
C MET A 86 -7.62 -0.55 -1.06
N LEU A 87 -8.49 0.38 -0.67
CA LEU A 87 -9.86 0.07 -0.25
C LEU A 87 -10.70 -0.48 -1.42
N LEU A 88 -10.55 0.07 -2.63
CA LEU A 88 -11.20 -0.46 -3.83
C LEU A 88 -10.82 -1.94 -4.06
N ILE A 89 -9.54 -2.30 -3.92
CA ILE A 89 -9.06 -3.66 -4.13
C ILE A 89 -9.51 -4.60 -2.99
N PHE A 90 -9.15 -4.27 -1.75
CA PHE A 90 -9.21 -5.23 -0.64
C PHE A 90 -10.54 -5.22 0.13
N SER A 91 -11.26 -4.09 0.10
CA SER A 91 -12.55 -3.97 0.81
C SER A 91 -13.73 -4.08 -0.15
N MET A 92 -13.62 -3.52 -1.35
CA MET A 92 -14.71 -3.46 -2.32
C MET A 92 -14.60 -4.48 -3.46
N GLY A 93 -13.46 -5.17 -3.61
CA GLY A 93 -13.27 -6.19 -4.63
C GLY A 93 -13.32 -5.68 -6.08
N ARG A 94 -13.04 -4.39 -6.32
CA ARG A 94 -12.99 -3.80 -7.67
C ARG A 94 -11.88 -4.45 -8.49
N GLN A 95 -12.17 -4.79 -9.74
CA GLN A 95 -11.31 -5.67 -10.56
C GLN A 95 -10.18 -4.94 -11.31
N ASP A 96 -10.33 -3.63 -11.60
CA ASP A 96 -9.45 -2.92 -12.53
C ASP A 96 -8.60 -1.79 -11.91
N VAL A 97 -8.04 -2.02 -10.71
CA VAL A 97 -7.23 -1.01 -10.02
C VAL A 97 -5.74 -1.30 -10.15
N LEU A 98 -5.02 -0.41 -10.84
CA LEU A 98 -3.56 -0.36 -10.89
C LEU A 98 -3.07 1.01 -10.39
N SER A 99 -2.49 1.04 -9.18
CA SER A 99 -2.13 2.28 -8.50
C SER A 99 -0.79 2.86 -8.99
N TRP A 100 -0.80 4.12 -9.40
CA TRP A 100 0.42 4.83 -9.82
C TRP A 100 1.33 5.17 -8.64
N ASP A 101 0.76 5.47 -7.47
CA ASP A 101 1.52 5.91 -6.30
C ASP A 101 2.12 4.73 -5.51
N ASP A 102 1.88 3.50 -5.96
CA ASP A 102 2.40 2.28 -5.34
C ASP A 102 3.81 1.93 -5.83
N LEU A 103 4.82 2.14 -4.98
CA LEU A 103 6.22 1.87 -5.31
C LEU A 103 6.52 0.38 -5.54
N ALA A 104 5.74 -0.51 -4.94
CA ALA A 104 5.92 -1.95 -5.11
C ALA A 104 5.39 -2.41 -6.48
N ILE A 105 4.28 -1.83 -6.97
CA ILE A 105 3.83 -2.00 -8.37
C ILE A 105 4.92 -1.52 -9.34
N HIS A 106 5.51 -0.35 -9.10
CA HIS A 106 6.62 0.14 -9.93
C HIS A 106 7.80 -0.84 -9.93
N ARG A 107 8.16 -1.37 -8.76
CA ARG A 107 9.22 -2.37 -8.62
C ARG A 107 8.88 -3.66 -9.37
N GLY A 108 7.68 -4.20 -9.20
CA GLY A 108 7.21 -5.38 -9.93
C GLY A 108 7.28 -5.18 -11.44
N LEU A 109 6.85 -4.03 -11.95
CA LEU A 109 6.94 -3.71 -13.38
C LEU A 109 8.39 -3.66 -13.88
N ARG A 110 9.31 -3.09 -13.10
CA ARG A 110 10.75 -3.10 -13.45
C ARG A 110 11.33 -4.50 -13.48
N MET A 111 10.93 -5.35 -12.54
CA MET A 111 11.40 -6.72 -12.43
C MET A 111 10.89 -7.59 -13.58
N VAL A 112 9.58 -7.57 -13.87
CA VAL A 112 8.96 -8.40 -14.91
C VAL A 112 9.35 -7.96 -16.32
N TYR A 113 9.42 -6.64 -16.56
CA TYR A 113 9.63 -6.11 -17.91
C TYR A 113 11.00 -5.45 -18.12
N HIS A 114 11.93 -5.67 -17.18
CA HIS A 114 13.33 -5.24 -17.24
C HIS A 114 13.53 -3.72 -17.42
N HIS A 115 12.59 -2.91 -16.91
CA HIS A 115 12.69 -1.45 -16.98
C HIS A 115 13.60 -0.90 -15.91
N ARG A 116 14.43 0.07 -16.26
CA ARG A 116 15.22 0.83 -15.27
C ARG A 116 14.39 1.85 -14.49
N LYS A 117 13.32 2.36 -15.09
CA LYS A 117 12.41 3.34 -14.49
C LYS A 117 11.01 3.17 -15.09
N ILE A 118 9.98 3.33 -14.27
CA ILE A 118 8.60 3.40 -14.73
C ILE A 118 8.20 4.87 -14.86
N THR A 119 7.97 5.31 -16.09
CA THR A 119 7.45 6.66 -16.39
C THR A 119 5.93 6.64 -16.38
N LYS A 120 5.29 7.82 -16.28
CA LYS A 120 3.81 7.93 -16.39
C LYS A 120 3.30 7.34 -17.71
N GLN A 121 3.98 7.63 -18.83
CA GLN A 121 3.61 7.10 -20.14
C GLN A 121 3.67 5.57 -20.18
N LEU A 122 4.75 4.99 -19.63
CA LEU A 122 4.93 3.55 -19.58
C LEU A 122 3.90 2.90 -18.65
N PHE A 123 3.63 3.51 -17.49
CA PHE A 123 2.60 3.02 -16.57
C PHE A 123 1.22 3.02 -17.23
N GLN A 124 0.85 4.08 -17.96
CA GLN A 124 -0.43 4.11 -18.69
C GLN A 124 -0.53 3.02 -19.76
N LYS A 125 0.60 2.66 -20.41
CA LYS A 125 0.63 1.49 -21.31
C LYS A 125 0.31 0.20 -20.56
N TYR A 126 0.86 0.00 -19.36
CA TYR A 126 0.58 -1.18 -18.54
C TYR A 126 -0.83 -1.19 -17.95
N LYS A 127 -1.34 -0.03 -17.52
CA LYS A 127 -2.73 0.11 -17.07
C LYS A 127 -3.69 -0.37 -18.16
N ARG A 128 -3.53 0.10 -19.40
CA ARG A 128 -4.33 -0.38 -20.54
C ARG A 128 -4.12 -1.86 -20.87
N ARG A 129 -2.89 -2.38 -20.69
CA ARG A 129 -2.57 -3.79 -20.96
C ARG A 129 -3.24 -4.74 -19.96
N PHE A 130 -3.38 -4.32 -18.71
CA PHE A 130 -3.93 -5.16 -17.64
C PHE A 130 -5.44 -5.00 -17.48
N ALA A 131 -6.04 -3.96 -18.06
CA ALA A 131 -7.49 -3.82 -18.09
C ALA A 131 -8.17 -5.03 -18.76
N PRO A 132 -9.31 -5.52 -18.23
CA PRO A 132 -10.08 -4.98 -17.09
C PRO A 132 -9.69 -5.59 -15.72
N TYR A 133 -8.49 -6.16 -15.59
CA TYR A 133 -8.03 -6.91 -14.42
C TYR A 133 -6.78 -6.30 -13.77
N GLY A 134 -6.70 -4.97 -13.73
CA GLY A 134 -5.63 -4.23 -13.06
C GLY A 134 -5.38 -4.66 -11.60
N SER A 135 -6.42 -5.00 -10.84
CA SER A 135 -6.28 -5.45 -9.45
C SER A 135 -5.59 -6.80 -9.37
N VAL A 136 -5.92 -7.72 -10.28
CA VAL A 136 -5.24 -9.03 -10.37
C VAL A 136 -3.77 -8.83 -10.73
N ALA A 137 -3.49 -7.98 -11.71
CA ALA A 137 -2.10 -7.64 -12.06
C ALA A 137 -1.34 -7.03 -10.87
N SER A 138 -1.98 -6.15 -10.08
CA SER A 138 -1.39 -5.57 -8.87
C SER A 138 -0.96 -6.64 -7.86
N LEU A 139 -1.80 -7.66 -7.62
CA LEU A 139 -1.48 -8.79 -6.72
C LEU A 139 -0.19 -9.51 -7.16
N TYR A 140 -0.07 -9.86 -8.44
CA TYR A 140 1.14 -10.51 -8.96
C TYR A 140 2.36 -9.59 -8.94
N LEU A 141 2.19 -8.30 -9.24
CA LEU A 141 3.29 -7.34 -9.21
C LEU A 141 3.82 -7.13 -7.78
N TRP A 142 2.94 -7.13 -6.77
CA TRP A 142 3.36 -7.10 -5.37
C TRP A 142 4.15 -8.34 -4.98
N GLU A 143 3.68 -9.52 -5.37
CA GLU A 143 4.37 -10.79 -5.11
C GLU A 143 5.77 -10.80 -5.75
N VAL A 144 5.87 -10.38 -7.01
CA VAL A 144 7.17 -10.23 -7.68
C VAL A 144 8.04 -9.21 -6.95
N SER A 145 7.47 -8.09 -6.52
CA SER A 145 8.23 -6.98 -5.93
C SER A 145 8.92 -7.34 -4.62
N VAL A 146 8.42 -8.33 -3.87
CA VAL A 146 9.05 -8.76 -2.62
C VAL A 146 10.23 -9.71 -2.87
N GLY A 147 10.44 -10.15 -4.11
CA GLY A 147 11.57 -10.99 -4.52
C GLY A 147 11.35 -12.49 -4.30
N THR A 148 10.11 -12.96 -4.35
CA THR A 148 9.81 -14.39 -4.20
C THR A 148 10.26 -15.24 -5.38
N LEU A 149 10.48 -14.62 -6.54
CA LEU A 149 11.03 -15.27 -7.73
C LEU A 149 12.55 -14.99 -7.82
N PRO A 150 13.42 -15.99 -7.58
CA PRO A 150 14.86 -15.79 -7.48
C PRO A 150 15.51 -15.31 -8.79
N ASP A 151 14.90 -15.64 -9.93
CA ASP A 151 15.41 -15.28 -11.25
C ASP A 151 15.09 -13.83 -11.63
N LEU A 152 14.15 -13.18 -10.93
CA LEU A 152 13.79 -11.79 -11.16
C LEU A 152 14.59 -10.85 -10.26
N LYS A 153 15.14 -9.80 -10.85
CA LYS A 153 15.86 -8.74 -10.13
C LYS A 153 15.30 -7.38 -10.46
N ASP A 154 15.44 -6.43 -9.54
CA ASP A 154 15.09 -5.03 -9.82
C ASP A 154 16.18 -4.38 -10.71
N TYR A 155 15.74 -3.76 -11.80
CA TYR A 155 16.58 -3.09 -12.79
C TYR A 155 16.75 -1.58 -12.50
N ALA A 156 16.22 -1.09 -11.38
CA ALA A 156 16.49 0.27 -10.91
C ALA A 156 18.00 0.56 -10.85
N PRO A 157 18.46 1.74 -11.28
CA PRO A 157 19.84 2.15 -11.09
C PRO A 157 20.19 2.17 -9.60
N LEU A 158 21.38 1.65 -9.26
CA LEU A 158 21.91 1.75 -7.91
C LEU A 158 22.07 3.22 -7.51
N THR A 159 21.67 3.52 -6.28
CA THR A 159 22.02 4.76 -5.60
C THR A 159 23.54 4.84 -5.39
N GLU A 160 24.08 6.05 -5.20
CA GLU A 160 25.51 6.23 -4.93
C GLU A 160 25.96 5.45 -3.67
N ALA A 161 25.11 5.37 -2.65
CA ALA A 161 25.38 4.58 -1.46
C ALA A 161 25.51 3.07 -1.79
N GLU A 162 24.61 2.53 -2.61
CA GLU A 162 24.65 1.12 -3.03
C GLU A 162 25.84 0.82 -3.94
N LYS A 163 26.21 1.75 -4.84
CA LYS A 163 27.43 1.64 -5.66
C LYS A 163 28.67 1.56 -4.78
N ARG A 164 28.80 2.45 -3.79
CA ARG A 164 29.91 2.46 -2.82
C ARG A 164 29.96 1.14 -2.02
N LYS A 165 28.81 0.65 -1.55
CA LYS A 165 28.71 -0.62 -0.81
C LYS A 165 29.15 -1.81 -1.67
N ARG A 166 28.68 -1.92 -2.91
CA ARG A 166 29.10 -2.99 -3.84
C ARG A 166 30.59 -2.92 -4.18
N LEU A 167 31.14 -1.72 -4.34
CA LEU A 167 32.57 -1.53 -4.57
C LEU A 167 33.39 -2.04 -3.38
N LYS A 168 32.98 -1.70 -2.14
CA LYS A 168 33.62 -2.17 -0.92
C LYS A 168 33.58 -3.70 -0.80
N GLN A 169 32.42 -4.31 -1.02
CA GLN A 169 32.27 -5.78 -1.01
C GLN A 169 33.16 -6.47 -2.05
N ARG A 170 33.25 -5.93 -3.27
CA ARG A 170 34.15 -6.45 -4.31
C ARG A 170 35.63 -6.33 -3.91
N GLN A 171 36.02 -5.25 -3.24
CA GLN A 171 37.39 -5.08 -2.74
C GLN A 171 37.71 -6.05 -1.59
N GLU A 172 36.76 -6.29 -0.69
CA GLU A 172 36.88 -7.26 0.40
C GLU A 172 37.01 -8.70 -0.12
N LEU A 173 36.18 -9.09 -1.09
CA LEU A 173 36.26 -10.41 -1.77
C LEU A 173 37.62 -10.61 -2.42
N LYS A 174 38.10 -9.62 -3.20
CA LYS A 174 39.43 -9.68 -3.84
C LYS A 174 40.58 -9.76 -2.83
N LYS A 175 40.43 -9.15 -1.65
CA LYS A 175 41.44 -9.26 -0.57
C LYS A 175 41.42 -10.64 0.07
N ALA A 176 40.24 -11.21 0.30
CA ALA A 176 40.10 -12.56 0.84
C ALA A 176 40.67 -13.63 -0.12
N GLU A 177 40.40 -13.52 -1.42
CA GLU A 177 40.95 -14.41 -2.45
C GLU A 177 42.49 -14.35 -2.51
N LYS A 178 43.08 -13.17 -2.34
CA LYS A 178 44.54 -12.99 -2.30
C LYS A 178 45.22 -13.50 -1.03
N GLN A 179 44.48 -13.66 0.07
CA GLN A 179 45.00 -14.20 1.34
C GLN A 179 44.89 -15.73 1.41
N GLN A 180 44.15 -16.33 0.48
CA GLN A 180 43.99 -17.78 0.33
C GLN A 180 44.87 -18.39 -0.78
N SER A 181 45.63 -17.56 -1.49
CA SER A 181 46.64 -17.93 -2.49
C SER A 181 48.04 -17.61 -1.98
#